data_AF-A0A962ZW98-F1
#
_entry.id   AF-A0A962ZW98-F1
#
_cell.length_a   1.000
_cell.length_b   1.000
_cell.length_c   1.000
_cell.angle_alpha   90.00
_cell.angle_beta   90.00
_cell.angle_gamma   90.00
#
_symmetry.space_group_name_H-M   'P 1'
#
loop_
_entity.id
_entity.type
_entity.pdbx_description
1 polymer ?
#
loop_
_entity_poly.entity_id
_entity_poly.type
_entity_poly.pdbx_seq_one_letter_code
_entity_poly.pdbx_strand_id
1 'polypeptide(L)' 'MALKPTIYKAQVELADSDNNRYESLNLTLARHPSETLERMAARLLAYCLNTGRGLEFTKGLS' A
#
# COMPACT_ATOMS: atom_id res chain seq x y z
N MET A 1 5.15 10.44 -22.96
CA MET A 1 6.12 9.79 -22.06
C MET A 1 5.50 9.73 -20.67
N ALA A 2 5.39 8.55 -20.06
CA ALA A 2 4.90 8.41 -18.69
C ALA A 2 5.90 9.07 -17.73
N LEU A 3 5.43 9.96 -16.87
CA LEU A 3 6.26 10.58 -15.84
C LEU A 3 6.70 9.50 -14.84
N LYS A 4 7.95 9.57 -14.37
CA LYS A 4 8.49 8.57 -13.44
C LYS A 4 7.69 8.61 -12.12
N PRO A 5 7.23 7.46 -11.62
CA PRO A 5 6.57 7.40 -10.31
C PRO A 5 7.55 7.70 -9.18
N THR A 6 7.06 8.26 -8.08
CA THR A 6 7.80 8.34 -6.83
C THR A 6 7.64 7.04 -6.07
N ILE A 7 8.75 6.44 -5.59
CA ILE A 7 8.72 5.19 -4.83
C ILE A 7 8.71 5.49 -3.33
N TYR A 8 7.75 4.92 -2.62
CA TYR A 8 7.64 4.95 -1.17
C TYR A 8 7.88 3.56 -0.60
N LYS A 9 8.62 3.49 0.50
CA LYS A 9 8.74 2.28 1.32
C LYS A 9 7.98 2.50 2.62
N ALA A 10 6.99 1.67 2.88
CA ALA A 10 6.19 1.72 4.09
C ALA A 10 6.48 0.48 4.93
N GLN A 11 6.92 0.70 6.16
CA GLN A 11 6.99 -0.34 7.18
C GLN A 11 5.75 -0.18 8.06
N VAL A 12 4.94 -1.23 8.15
CA VAL A 12 3.68 -1.21 8.87
C VAL A 12 3.65 -2.36 9.86
N GLU A 13 3.49 -2.05 11.12
CA GLU A 13 3.14 -3.02 12.15
C GLU A 13 1.61 -3.08 12.24
N LEU A 14 1.02 -4.17 11.75
CA LEU A 14 -0.42 -4.40 11.78
C LEU A 14 -0.78 -5.15 13.07
N ALA A 15 -1.67 -4.57 13.87
CA ALA A 15 -2.24 -5.19 15.05
C ALA A 15 -3.77 -5.19 14.91
N ASP A 16 -4.33 -6.29 14.40
CA ASP A 16 -5.76 -6.52 14.26
C ASP A 16 -6.20 -7.54 15.30
N SER A 17 -6.62 -7.03 16.46
CA SER A 17 -7.06 -7.85 17.60
C SER A 17 -8.40 -8.54 17.35
N ASP A 18 -9.25 -7.99 16.49
CA ASP A 18 -10.57 -8.57 16.18
C ASP A 18 -10.42 -9.90 15.44
N ASN A 19 -9.43 -9.98 14.55
CA ASN A 19 -9.09 -11.20 13.81
C ASN A 19 -7.87 -11.94 14.39
N ASN A 20 -7.30 -11.45 15.50
CA ASN A 20 -6.12 -11.99 16.17
C ASN A 20 -4.88 -12.09 15.25
N ARG A 21 -4.68 -11.07 14.41
CA ARG A 21 -3.64 -10.98 13.40
C ARG A 21 -2.63 -9.91 13.77
N TYR A 22 -1.36 -10.31 13.80
CA TYR A 22 -0.23 -9.44 14.10
C TYR A 22 0.86 -9.68 13.06
N GLU A 23 1.09 -8.69 12.21
CA GLU A 23 1.96 -8.85 11.03
C GLU A 23 2.85 -7.61 10.84
N SER A 24 4.14 -7.84 10.58
CA SER A 24 5.08 -6.78 10.19
C SER A 24 5.19 -6.77 8.66
N LEU A 25 4.63 -5.74 8.02
CA LEU A 25 4.55 -5.59 6.57
C LEU A 25 5.62 -4.62 6.07
N ASN A 26 6.40 -5.06 5.07
CA ASN A 26 7.36 -4.22 4.35
C ASN A 26 6.85 -3.99 2.92
N LEU A 27 6.18 -2.85 2.69
CA LEU A 27 5.48 -2.56 1.45
C LEU A 27 6.25 -1.54 0.60
N THR A 28 6.25 -1.76 -0.72
CA THR A 28 6.79 -0.80 -1.69
C THR A 28 5.65 -0.27 -2.55
N LEU A 29 5.43 1.04 -2.54
CA LEU A 29 4.36 1.70 -3.28
C LEU A 29 4.96 2.61 -4.35
N ALA A 30 4.56 2.41 -5.60
CA ALA A 30 4.77 3.40 -6.65
C ALA A 30 3.59 4.39 -6.63
N ARG A 31 3.89 5.69 -6.51
CA ARG A 31 2.93 6.78 -6.64
C ARG A 31 3.08 7.42 -8.00
N HIS A 32 2.05 7.30 -8.84
CA HIS A 32 2.00 7.99 -10.13
C HIS A 32 1.86 9.52 -9.91
N PRO A 33 2.40 10.40 -10.78
CA PRO A 33 2.33 11.84 -10.56
C PRO A 33 0.91 12.44 -10.53
N SER A 34 -0.07 11.77 -11.15
CA SER A 34 -1.48 12.15 -11.04
C SER A 34 -2.15 11.67 -9.74
N GLU A 35 -1.48 10.84 -8.95
CA GLU A 35 -1.99 10.35 -7.68
C GLU A 35 -1.61 11.28 -6.53
N THR A 36 -2.61 11.76 -5.79
CA THR A 36 -2.39 12.54 -4.57
C THR A 36 -1.86 11.66 -3.43
N LEU A 37 -1.24 12.27 -2.41
CA LEU A 37 -0.73 11.53 -1.27
C LEU A 37 -1.86 10.85 -0.47
N GLU A 38 -3.02 11.51 -0.37
CA GLU A 38 -4.20 11.01 0.32
C GLU A 38 -4.74 9.76 -0.36
N ARG A 39 -4.78 9.72 -1.70
CA ARG A 39 -5.17 8.52 -2.45
C ARG A 39 -4.17 7.38 -2.25
N MET A 40 -2.87 7.67 -2.25
CA MET A 40 -1.84 6.66 -1.96
C MET A 40 -1.98 6.11 -0.53
N ALA A 41 -2.24 6.98 0.46
CA ALA A 41 -2.47 6.59 1.84
C ALA A 41 -3.75 5.74 1.98
N ALA A 42 -4.81 6.08 1.27
CA ALA A 42 -6.03 5.28 1.22
C ALA A 42 -5.77 3.86 0.67
N ARG A 43 -4.91 3.71 -0.34
CA ARG A 43 -4.49 2.39 -0.84
C ARG A 43 -3.70 1.60 0.21
N LEU A 44 -2.81 2.26 0.94
CA LEU A 44 -2.06 1.63 2.03
C LEU A 44 -3.01 1.12 3.12
N LEU A 45 -3.97 1.94 3.56
CA LEU A 45 -4.99 1.55 4.53
C LEU A 45 -5.85 0.39 4.01
N ALA A 46 -6.30 0.45 2.76
CA ALA A 46 -7.07 -0.62 2.14
C ALA A 46 -6.29 -1.94 2.11
N TYR A 47 -4.97 -1.89 1.85
CA TYR A 47 -4.10 -3.06 1.93
C TYR A 47 -4.06 -3.64 3.34
N CYS A 48 -3.86 -2.80 4.37
CA CYS A 48 -3.81 -3.25 5.77
C CYS A 48 -5.13 -3.91 6.20
N LEU A 49 -6.27 -3.28 5.88
CA LEU A 49 -7.60 -3.79 6.23
C LEU A 49 -7.96 -5.11 5.53
N ASN A 50 -7.37 -5.38 4.37
CA ASN A 50 -7.68 -6.56 3.56
C ASN A 50 -6.46 -7.48 3.41
N THR A 51 -5.44 -7.33 4.26
CA THR A 51 -4.22 -8.13 4.16
C THR A 51 -4.61 -9.60 4.13
N GLY A 52 -4.03 -10.35 3.21
CA GLY A 52 -4.42 -11.73 2.95
C GLY A 52 -3.52 -12.35 1.91
N ARG A 53 -3.66 -13.67 1.73
CA ARG A 53 -2.82 -14.42 0.80
C ARG A 53 -3.02 -13.93 -0.63
N GLY A 54 -1.93 -13.49 -1.27
CA GLY A 54 -1.92 -13.08 -2.68
C GLY A 54 -2.38 -11.64 -2.94
N LEU A 55 -2.60 -10.82 -1.91
CA LEU A 55 -2.84 -9.40 -2.10
C LEU A 55 -1.51 -8.69 -2.41
N GLU A 56 -1.46 -7.99 -3.55
CA GLU A 56 -0.27 -7.22 -3.96
C GLU A 56 -0.69 -5.89 -4.59
N PHE A 57 0.15 -4.86 -4.47
CA PHE A 57 -0.02 -3.65 -5.26
C PHE A 57 0.35 -3.94 -6.73
N THR A 58 -0.60 -3.72 -7.63
CA THR A 58 -0.34 -3.80 -9.06
C THR A 58 0.30 -2.50 -9.60
N LYS A 59 0.73 -2.53 -10.86
CA LYS A 59 1.10 -1.33 -11.60
C LYS A 59 -0.11 -0.39 -11.59
N GLY A 60 0.05 0.77 -10.96
CA GLY A 60 -1.02 1.74 -10.78
C GLY A 60 -1.49 2.37 -12.08
N LEU A 61 -2.02 3.60 -12.00
CA LEU A 61 -2.41 4.35 -13.18
C LEU A 61 -1.20 4.50 -14.13
N SER A 62 -1.40 4.12 -15.38
CA SER A 62 -0.42 4.30 -16.48
C SER A 62 -0.49 5.71 -17.05
#